data_AF-A0A518AWK4-F1
#
_entry.id   AF-A0A518AWK4-F1
#
_cell.length_a   1.000
_cell.length_b   1.000
_cell.length_c   1.000
_cell.angle_alpha   90.00
_cell.angle_beta   90.00
_cell.angle_gamma   90.00
#
_symmetry.space_group_name_H-M   'P 1'
#
loop_
_entity.id
_entity.type
_entity.pdbx_description
1 polymer ?
#
loop_
_entity_poly.entity_id
_entity_poly.type
_entity_poly.pdbx_seq_one_letter_code
_entity_poly.pdbx_strand_id
1 'polypeptide(L)'
;MATSSSSPDLPVNIVTGSAVADKPNKGQSPKPQRAQAEAADDQLLEEDSRGFLGRFFTSGASWMTSLIVHMVIIIALALMIVPMPPQVTALLSSAPSEDINDEVLDVPDVDFSEVDVEITPEEIVDQPDVEAIEEVVKESLFEDQFSAPPAAVELSDFGLTSAPEVATAGIGSYDEGEYTGRGHAARAKAVRDGGGNASSEAAVEAALAWLAEHQNRDGSWHLDHRGGTCQGQCGNPGSIEDSYRSATALALLPFLGAGQTRFEGKYRSVVGRGLDALVRMGEKPRQGAGVSWADGGTMYAHGIAAIAMCEAYGMTNESQLAMPAQAAIDYIVSSQNPNDGGWRYNYQMAGDTSVTGWQLMALKSAHLANLQVPHSTVEGAMRFLDFVEQDDYGSAYAYMPEGKNGGYRPGMSSVGLLCRMYLGWKKDSQGITQGVERIANVGPSASDYYYNYYAAQLLFQYTNGRGPMWRQWNERLRDQLIKTQEKEGHLKGSWFVNNGHDSEKGGRLYCTALGCMTLEVYYRHMPIYRTDAVEMEFPE
;
A
#
# COMPACT_ATOMS: atom_id res chain seq x y z
N MET A 1 41.62 -5.08 53.09
CA MET A 1 42.97 -5.10 53.69
C MET A 1 43.66 -6.37 53.18
N ALA A 2 44.79 -6.40 52.48
CA ALA A 2 45.76 -5.41 52.02
C ALA A 2 46.57 -6.00 50.82
N THR A 3 46.97 -5.13 49.86
CA THR A 3 48.27 -4.98 49.13
C THR A 3 49.11 -6.22 48.71
N SER A 4 49.93 -6.31 47.65
CA SER A 4 50.32 -5.57 46.42
C SER A 4 51.62 -6.22 45.85
N SER A 5 51.97 -5.95 44.57
CA SER A 5 53.30 -6.11 43.91
C SER A 5 53.71 -7.54 43.47
N SER A 6 54.45 -7.82 42.39
CA SER A 6 55.12 -7.08 41.29
C SER A 6 55.72 -8.11 40.30
N SER A 7 55.90 -7.74 39.02
CA SER A 7 56.66 -8.48 37.98
C SER A 7 58.16 -8.65 38.30
N PRO A 8 58.92 -9.47 37.54
CA PRO A 8 59.80 -8.87 36.50
C PRO A 8 60.13 -9.73 35.24
N ASP A 9 60.38 -9.00 34.14
CA ASP A 9 61.45 -9.02 33.12
C ASP A 9 61.93 -10.22 32.26
N LEU A 10 62.14 -9.84 30.98
CA LEU A 10 62.83 -10.46 29.84
C LEU A 10 64.38 -10.52 29.99
N PRO A 11 65.10 -11.07 28.99
CA PRO A 11 65.99 -10.17 28.25
C PRO A 11 66.07 -10.37 26.72
N VAL A 12 66.59 -9.32 26.07
CA VAL A 12 66.85 -9.08 24.63
C VAL A 12 68.36 -8.89 24.41
N ASN A 13 68.87 -9.22 23.21
CA ASN A 13 70.10 -8.66 22.57
C ASN A 13 69.93 -8.84 21.04
N ILE A 14 69.67 -7.84 20.20
CA ILE A 14 70.49 -6.72 19.64
C ILE A 14 71.69 -7.19 18.80
N VAL A 15 71.72 -6.80 17.51
CA VAL A 15 72.77 -5.97 16.85
C VAL A 15 72.37 -5.59 15.39
N THR A 16 72.09 -4.28 15.23
CA THR A 16 72.43 -3.30 14.16
C THR A 16 72.06 -3.46 12.66
N GLY A 17 71.45 -2.40 12.10
CA GLY A 17 72.10 -1.65 10.99
C GLY A 17 71.34 -1.33 9.69
N SER A 18 70.60 -0.21 9.68
CA SER A 18 70.45 0.84 8.64
C SER A 18 70.09 0.55 7.15
N ALA A 19 68.91 1.08 6.75
CA ALA A 19 68.52 1.88 5.58
C ALA A 19 69.12 1.66 4.16
N VAL A 20 68.24 1.62 3.14
CA VAL A 20 68.05 2.58 2.01
C VAL A 20 67.31 1.88 0.84
N ALA A 21 66.43 2.63 0.17
CA ALA A 21 65.58 2.27 -0.96
C ALA A 21 66.34 2.07 -2.30
N ASP A 22 65.85 1.20 -3.21
CA ASP A 22 65.48 1.56 -4.60
C ASP A 22 64.88 0.38 -5.43
N LYS A 23 64.22 0.76 -6.53
CA LYS A 23 63.38 0.08 -7.55
C LYS A 23 63.85 -1.26 -8.17
N PRO A 24 62.94 -2.03 -8.83
CA PRO A 24 63.32 -3.11 -9.74
C PRO A 24 63.49 -2.64 -11.20
N ASN A 25 64.18 -3.50 -11.94
CA ASN A 25 65.14 -3.22 -13.00
C ASN A 25 64.55 -3.33 -14.43
N LYS A 26 65.12 -2.54 -15.36
CA LYS A 26 64.91 -2.58 -16.81
C LYS A 26 65.89 -3.58 -17.46
N GLY A 27 65.41 -4.41 -18.38
CA GLY A 27 66.25 -5.14 -19.35
C GLY A 27 66.20 -4.46 -20.72
N GLN A 28 67.36 -4.13 -21.29
CA GLN A 28 67.56 -3.51 -22.62
C GLN A 28 68.09 -4.51 -23.66
N SER A 29 67.83 -4.16 -24.92
CA SER A 29 67.93 -4.89 -26.20
C SER A 29 69.36 -5.15 -26.73
N PRO A 30 69.49 -5.81 -27.89
CA PRO A 30 69.87 -5.07 -29.11
C PRO A 30 69.17 -5.47 -30.44
N LYS A 31 69.00 -4.48 -31.33
CA LYS A 31 68.61 -4.50 -32.78
C LYS A 31 69.79 -4.99 -33.68
N PRO A 32 69.72 -4.99 -35.05
CA PRO A 32 68.62 -4.83 -36.02
C PRO A 32 68.62 -5.86 -37.19
N GLN A 33 67.53 -6.00 -37.94
CA GLN A 33 67.63 -6.13 -39.40
C GLN A 33 66.35 -5.69 -40.12
N ARG A 34 66.58 -4.89 -41.16
CA ARG A 34 65.69 -4.10 -41.99
C ARG A 34 65.37 -4.92 -43.23
N ALA A 35 64.09 -4.95 -43.62
CA ALA A 35 63.55 -5.06 -44.99
C ALA A 35 62.33 -5.99 -45.03
N GLN A 36 61.13 -5.41 -44.85
CA GLN A 36 59.84 -5.81 -45.47
C GLN A 36 58.71 -5.05 -44.75
N ALA A 37 58.50 -3.78 -45.11
CA ALA A 37 57.24 -3.03 -44.93
C ALA A 37 57.43 -1.57 -45.38
N GLU A 38 57.79 -1.35 -46.65
CA GLU A 38 57.78 -0.02 -47.29
C GLU A 38 56.80 -0.05 -48.48
N ALA A 39 55.56 -0.50 -48.21
CA ALA A 39 54.48 -0.47 -49.20
C ALA A 39 53.07 -0.37 -48.56
N ALA A 40 52.96 0.15 -47.33
CA ALA A 40 51.67 0.18 -46.61
C ALA A 40 51.35 1.51 -45.90
N ASP A 41 52.14 2.58 -46.10
CA ASP A 41 51.99 3.83 -45.34
C ASP A 41 51.72 5.09 -46.19
N ASP A 42 51.38 4.93 -47.47
CA ASP A 42 51.03 6.03 -48.39
C ASP A 42 49.57 5.97 -48.91
N GLN A 43 48.66 5.28 -48.21
CA GLN A 43 47.23 5.20 -48.59
C GLN A 43 46.23 5.50 -47.47
N LEU A 44 46.60 6.27 -46.43
CA LEU A 44 45.68 6.57 -45.32
C LEU A 44 45.64 8.05 -44.89
N LEU A 45 45.90 8.99 -45.80
CA LEU A 45 45.77 10.44 -45.50
C LEU A 45 45.08 11.26 -46.60
N GLU A 46 44.06 10.71 -47.28
CA GLU A 46 43.08 11.50 -48.02
C GLU A 46 41.70 10.86 -47.91
N GLU A 47 40.81 11.46 -47.11
CA GLU A 47 39.35 11.58 -47.31
C GLU A 47 38.66 11.88 -45.96
N ASP A 48 38.85 13.09 -45.45
CA ASP A 48 37.91 13.71 -44.52
C ASP A 48 37.21 14.86 -45.24
N SER A 49 35.95 14.62 -45.62
CA SER A 49 34.87 15.62 -45.81
C SER A 49 33.75 15.04 -46.67
N ARG A 50 32.92 14.15 -46.11
CA ARG A 50 31.52 13.95 -46.58
C ARG A 50 30.73 13.23 -45.50
N GLY A 51 29.64 13.87 -45.08
CA GLY A 51 28.92 13.62 -43.85
C GLY A 51 28.39 12.20 -43.64
N PHE A 52 28.38 11.82 -42.36
CA PHE A 52 27.83 10.60 -41.77
C PHE A 52 26.40 10.24 -42.24
N LEU A 53 25.60 11.23 -42.64
CA LEU A 53 24.24 11.03 -43.17
C LEU A 53 24.18 10.37 -44.56
N GLY A 54 25.27 10.35 -45.33
CA GLY A 54 25.29 9.77 -46.69
C GLY A 54 25.51 8.26 -46.74
N ARG A 55 25.99 7.63 -45.66
CA ARG A 55 26.25 6.17 -45.60
C ARG A 55 25.11 5.35 -44.99
N PHE A 56 24.09 6.00 -44.43
CA PHE A 56 22.95 5.30 -43.84
C PHE A 56 21.89 4.83 -44.86
N PHE A 57 21.93 5.31 -46.10
CA PHE A 57 20.83 5.10 -47.06
C PHE A 57 21.11 4.16 -48.24
N THR A 58 22.27 3.50 -48.33
CA THR A 58 22.59 2.73 -49.56
C THR A 58 22.91 1.25 -49.39
N SER A 59 22.92 0.68 -48.18
CA SER A 59 23.07 -0.78 -48.01
C SER A 59 22.46 -1.31 -46.70
N GLY A 60 21.26 -1.91 -46.77
CA GLY A 60 20.56 -2.58 -45.66
C GLY A 60 19.42 -1.73 -45.10
N ALA A 61 18.13 -2.08 -45.19
CA ALA A 61 17.52 -3.37 -44.92
C ALA A 61 16.16 -3.50 -45.67
N SER A 62 16.13 -4.27 -46.75
CA SER A 62 14.89 -4.55 -47.51
C SER A 62 13.78 -5.17 -46.65
N TRP A 63 14.15 -5.91 -45.60
CA TRP A 63 13.23 -6.50 -44.63
C TRP A 63 12.48 -5.44 -43.79
N MET A 64 13.10 -4.30 -43.50
CA MET A 64 12.50 -3.24 -42.67
C MET A 64 11.45 -2.45 -43.47
N THR A 65 11.73 -2.16 -44.74
CA THR A 65 10.73 -1.64 -45.67
C THR A 65 9.56 -2.60 -45.85
N SER A 66 9.81 -3.91 -45.94
CA SER A 66 8.74 -4.91 -46.04
C SER A 66 7.87 -4.94 -44.77
N LEU A 67 8.48 -4.91 -43.59
CA LEU A 67 7.77 -4.87 -42.30
C LEU A 67 6.84 -3.66 -42.21
N ILE A 68 7.34 -2.47 -42.56
CA ILE A 68 6.55 -1.23 -42.52
C ILE A 68 5.37 -1.31 -43.48
N VAL A 69 5.56 -1.81 -44.70
CA VAL A 69 4.48 -1.96 -45.68
C VAL A 69 3.41 -2.93 -45.18
N HIS A 70 3.80 -4.07 -44.62
CA HIS A 70 2.83 -5.04 -44.07
C HIS A 70 2.09 -4.47 -42.85
N MET A 71 2.77 -3.73 -41.97
CA MET A 71 2.15 -3.11 -40.81
C MET A 71 1.11 -2.06 -41.21
N VAL A 72 1.38 -1.26 -42.24
CA VAL A 72 0.42 -0.28 -42.78
C VAL A 72 -0.80 -0.98 -43.40
N ILE A 73 -0.59 -2.08 -44.13
CA ILE A 73 -1.70 -2.86 -44.72
C ILE A 73 -2.59 -3.46 -43.62
N ILE A 74 -2.01 -4.00 -42.54
CA ILE A 74 -2.77 -4.57 -41.43
C ILE A 74 -3.59 -3.49 -40.72
N ILE A 75 -3.03 -2.31 -40.49
CA ILE A 75 -3.76 -1.19 -39.88
C ILE A 75 -4.90 -0.72 -40.79
N ALA A 76 -4.67 -0.61 -42.10
CA ALA A 76 -5.70 -0.23 -43.05
C ALA A 76 -6.85 -1.26 -43.12
N LEU A 77 -6.54 -2.56 -43.05
CA LEU A 77 -7.53 -3.62 -42.98
C LEU A 77 -8.29 -3.61 -41.65
N ALA A 78 -7.61 -3.38 -40.52
CA ALA A 78 -8.25 -3.26 -39.21
C ALA A 78 -9.25 -2.09 -39.18
N LEU A 79 -8.89 -0.94 -39.77
CA LEU A 79 -9.78 0.22 -39.89
C LEU A 79 -10.96 0.00 -40.85
N MET A 80 -10.86 -0.93 -41.80
CA MET A 80 -11.98 -1.33 -42.66
C MET A 80 -12.93 -2.34 -42.02
N ILE A 81 -12.44 -3.17 -41.09
CA ILE A 81 -13.21 -4.27 -40.49
C ILE A 81 -13.95 -3.82 -39.22
N VAL A 82 -13.44 -2.81 -38.50
CA VAL A 82 -14.05 -2.33 -37.26
C VAL A 82 -15.17 -1.31 -37.57
N PRO A 83 -16.47 -1.65 -37.38
CA PRO A 83 -17.53 -0.66 -37.47
C PRO A 83 -17.40 0.34 -36.31
N MET A 84 -17.33 1.63 -36.63
CA MET A 84 -17.41 2.67 -35.60
C MET A 84 -18.75 2.54 -34.86
N PRO A 85 -18.78 2.49 -33.51
CA PRO A 85 -20.04 2.50 -32.79
C PRO A 85 -20.76 3.84 -33.05
N PRO A 86 -22.09 3.83 -33.26
CA PRO A 86 -22.82 5.07 -33.48
C PRO A 86 -22.71 5.96 -32.24
N GLN A 87 -22.37 7.23 -32.46
CA GLN A 87 -22.43 8.26 -31.42
C GLN A 87 -23.89 8.42 -31.00
N VAL A 88 -24.24 7.88 -29.82
CA VAL A 88 -25.57 8.06 -29.25
C VAL A 88 -25.66 9.49 -28.72
N THR A 89 -26.26 10.37 -29.51
CA THR A 89 -26.73 11.68 -29.05
C THR A 89 -27.96 11.41 -28.17
N ALA A 90 -27.80 11.53 -26.85
CA ALA A 90 -28.91 11.37 -25.91
C ALA A 90 -29.89 12.54 -26.06
N LEU A 91 -30.90 12.37 -26.92
CA LEU A 91 -32.09 13.20 -26.94
C LEU A 91 -33.07 12.65 -25.90
N LEU A 92 -33.25 13.41 -24.82
CA LEU A 92 -34.34 13.25 -23.86
C LEU A 92 -35.67 13.44 -24.59
N SER A 93 -36.46 12.37 -24.71
CA SER A 93 -37.87 12.44 -25.08
C SER A 93 -38.68 11.59 -24.10
N SER A 94 -39.39 12.28 -23.22
CA SER A 94 -40.46 11.72 -22.39
C SER A 94 -41.68 11.41 -23.26
N ALA A 95 -42.18 10.18 -23.21
CA ALA A 95 -43.54 9.84 -23.61
C ALA A 95 -44.14 8.84 -22.61
N PRO A 96 -45.45 8.92 -22.31
CA PRO A 96 -46.10 8.22 -21.20
C PRO A 96 -46.55 6.82 -21.61
N SER A 97 -46.57 5.89 -20.66
CA SER A 97 -47.18 4.57 -20.83
C SER A 97 -48.66 4.59 -20.43
N GLU A 98 -49.51 4.20 -21.36
CA GLU A 98 -50.93 3.86 -21.20
C GLU A 98 -51.13 2.51 -20.47
N ASP A 99 -52.33 2.40 -19.89
CA ASP A 99 -52.96 1.30 -19.15
C ASP A 99 -52.86 -0.10 -19.79
N ILE A 100 -52.69 -1.12 -18.94
CA ILE A 100 -53.38 -2.42 -19.10
C ILE A 100 -53.83 -2.94 -17.72
N ASN A 101 -55.12 -3.25 -17.64
CA ASN A 101 -55.89 -3.80 -16.53
C ASN A 101 -55.55 -5.27 -16.17
N ASP A 102 -55.69 -5.53 -14.87
CA ASP A 102 -56.29 -6.69 -14.19
C ASP A 102 -55.87 -8.13 -14.51
N GLU A 103 -55.28 -8.79 -13.49
CA GLU A 103 -55.84 -10.07 -13.03
C GLU A 103 -55.68 -10.22 -11.50
N VAL A 104 -56.82 -10.46 -10.85
CA VAL A 104 -57.05 -10.50 -9.40
C VAL A 104 -56.76 -11.91 -8.87
N LEU A 105 -56.01 -12.00 -7.76
CA LEU A 105 -55.95 -13.18 -6.91
C LEU A 105 -56.21 -12.79 -5.45
N ASP A 106 -57.35 -13.28 -4.95
CA ASP A 106 -57.86 -13.18 -3.58
C ASP A 106 -56.84 -13.69 -2.54
N VAL A 107 -56.60 -12.88 -1.52
CA VAL A 107 -56.03 -13.33 -0.24
C VAL A 107 -56.91 -12.73 0.88
N PRO A 108 -57.44 -13.55 1.81
CA PRO A 108 -58.49 -13.12 2.73
C PRO A 108 -58.01 -12.14 3.81
N ASP A 109 -58.91 -11.21 4.14
CA ASP A 109 -58.81 -10.17 5.16
C ASP A 109 -58.42 -10.72 6.54
N VAL A 110 -57.39 -10.09 7.14
CA VAL A 110 -57.16 -10.12 8.59
C VAL A 110 -57.39 -8.71 9.12
N ASP A 111 -58.50 -8.59 9.84
CA ASP A 111 -58.93 -7.45 10.63
C ASP A 111 -57.84 -7.05 11.66
N PHE A 112 -57.31 -5.84 11.52
CA PHE A 112 -56.63 -5.14 12.60
C PHE A 112 -57.29 -3.77 12.77
N SER A 113 -57.91 -3.63 13.93
CA SER A 113 -58.61 -2.45 14.40
C SER A 113 -57.76 -1.18 14.33
N GLU A 114 -58.42 -0.08 13.94
CA GLU A 114 -57.95 1.30 13.97
C GLU A 114 -57.21 1.61 15.28
N VAL A 115 -55.94 1.99 15.13
CA VAL A 115 -55.25 2.83 16.11
C VAL A 115 -54.97 4.14 15.38
N ASP A 116 -55.75 5.17 15.71
CA ASP A 116 -55.44 6.56 15.39
C ASP A 116 -54.08 6.89 16.00
N VAL A 117 -53.04 6.93 15.16
CA VAL A 117 -51.77 7.58 15.49
C VAL A 117 -51.64 8.77 14.57
N GLU A 118 -51.74 9.94 15.20
CA GLU A 118 -51.46 11.24 14.63
C GLU A 118 -50.07 11.22 13.98
N ILE A 119 -50.03 11.24 12.65
CA ILE A 119 -48.79 11.30 11.86
C ILE A 119 -48.19 12.70 12.06
N THR A 120 -47.24 12.83 12.97
CA THR A 120 -46.20 13.86 12.83
C THR A 120 -45.34 13.48 11.63
N PRO A 121 -45.04 14.41 10.70
CA PRO A 121 -44.20 14.09 9.55
C PRO A 121 -42.85 13.56 10.04
N GLU A 122 -42.56 12.29 9.73
CA GLU A 122 -41.24 11.72 9.91
C GLU A 122 -40.23 12.55 9.14
N GLU A 123 -39.16 12.84 9.87
CA GLU A 123 -37.94 13.49 9.44
C GLU A 123 -37.41 12.82 8.17
N ILE A 124 -37.29 13.63 7.12
CA ILE A 124 -36.71 13.26 5.83
C ILE A 124 -35.34 12.64 6.10
N VAL A 125 -35.18 11.38 5.71
CA VAL A 125 -33.88 10.69 5.71
C VAL A 125 -32.91 11.52 4.87
N ASP A 126 -31.97 12.15 5.57
CA ASP A 126 -30.93 13.04 5.05
C ASP A 126 -30.16 12.31 3.96
N GLN A 127 -30.38 12.68 2.70
CA GLN A 127 -29.44 12.29 1.64
C GLN A 127 -28.13 13.02 1.96
N PRO A 128 -26.97 12.34 1.91
CA PRO A 128 -25.72 13.02 2.15
C PRO A 128 -25.58 14.17 1.15
N ASP A 129 -25.50 15.39 1.67
CA ASP A 129 -25.30 16.59 0.87
C ASP A 129 -23.98 16.43 0.10
N VAL A 130 -24.11 16.22 -1.21
CA VAL A 130 -22.98 15.97 -2.11
C VAL A 130 -22.05 17.18 -2.12
N GLU A 131 -22.61 18.38 -2.00
CA GLU A 131 -21.83 19.62 -1.95
C GLU A 131 -20.99 19.66 -0.68
N ALA A 132 -21.54 19.26 0.47
CA ALA A 132 -20.81 19.21 1.74
C ALA A 132 -19.67 18.17 1.75
N ILE A 133 -19.88 16.98 1.16
CA ILE A 133 -18.80 15.97 1.02
C ILE A 133 -17.70 16.52 0.12
N GLU A 134 -18.07 17.07 -1.04
CA GLU A 134 -17.09 17.64 -1.95
C GLU A 134 -16.33 18.80 -1.30
N GLU A 135 -16.99 19.66 -0.52
CA GLU A 135 -16.34 20.79 0.15
C GLU A 135 -15.25 20.31 1.14
N VAL A 136 -15.57 19.31 1.98
CA VAL A 136 -14.59 18.74 2.93
C VAL A 136 -13.41 18.09 2.18
N VAL A 137 -13.67 17.39 1.07
CA VAL A 137 -12.62 16.76 0.25
C VAL A 137 -11.79 17.80 -0.53
N LYS A 138 -12.40 18.92 -0.95
CA LYS A 138 -11.71 20.06 -1.58
C LYS A 138 -10.72 20.68 -0.60
N GLU A 139 -11.17 20.98 0.61
CA GLU A 139 -10.36 21.63 1.64
C GLU A 139 -9.15 20.78 2.06
N SER A 140 -9.28 19.45 2.06
CA SER A 140 -8.18 18.57 2.44
C SER A 140 -7.05 18.49 1.41
N LEU A 141 -7.37 18.69 0.12
CA LEU A 141 -6.40 18.54 -0.97
C LEU A 141 -5.85 19.88 -1.50
N PHE A 142 -6.51 21.01 -1.22
CA PHE A 142 -6.10 22.33 -1.65
C PHE A 142 -5.82 23.27 -0.46
N GLU A 143 -4.54 23.51 -0.19
CA GLU A 143 -4.08 24.77 0.39
C GLU A 143 -2.87 25.25 -0.42
N ASP A 144 -3.16 26.05 -1.46
CA ASP A 144 -2.16 26.74 -2.27
C ASP A 144 -1.65 27.97 -1.51
N GLN A 145 -0.35 28.01 -1.20
CA GLN A 145 0.43 29.26 -1.06
C GLN A 145 1.94 29.00 -0.91
N PHE A 146 2.67 28.88 -2.04
CA PHE A 146 3.56 29.93 -2.56
C PHE A 146 4.33 29.43 -3.81
N SER A 147 4.36 30.30 -4.80
CA SER A 147 4.97 30.16 -6.12
C SER A 147 6.48 29.92 -6.07
N ALA A 148 6.97 28.94 -6.81
CA ALA A 148 8.29 28.99 -7.43
C ALA A 148 8.14 28.51 -8.89
N PRO A 149 8.63 29.28 -9.89
CA PRO A 149 8.53 28.86 -11.29
C PRO A 149 9.33 27.58 -11.51
N PRO A 150 8.93 26.71 -12.46
CA PRO A 150 9.71 25.53 -12.79
C PRO A 150 11.08 25.97 -13.29
N ALA A 151 12.11 25.76 -12.49
CA ALA A 151 13.47 25.79 -12.97
C ALA A 151 13.64 24.59 -13.90
N ALA A 152 13.57 24.84 -15.20
CA ALA A 152 14.13 23.94 -16.18
C ALA A 152 15.63 23.80 -15.87
N VAL A 153 16.01 22.69 -15.26
CA VAL A 153 17.40 22.26 -15.19
C VAL A 153 17.57 21.21 -16.27
N GLU A 154 17.88 21.67 -17.48
CA GLU A 154 18.78 20.88 -18.33
C GLU A 154 20.18 20.94 -17.71
N LEU A 155 20.83 19.77 -17.66
CA LEU A 155 22.27 19.51 -17.82
C LEU A 155 22.48 18.05 -17.40
N SER A 156 22.56 17.13 -18.37
CA SER A 156 23.76 16.77 -19.14
C SER A 156 24.66 15.77 -18.39
N ASP A 157 24.79 14.60 -19.02
CA ASP A 157 25.88 13.62 -18.94
C ASP A 157 26.98 13.87 -17.89
N PHE A 158 26.96 13.06 -16.84
CA PHE A 158 28.20 12.65 -16.16
C PHE A 158 28.03 11.24 -15.54
N GLY A 159 28.50 10.22 -16.26
CA GLY A 159 29.21 9.08 -15.68
C GLY A 159 28.41 8.00 -14.95
N LEU A 160 27.50 7.30 -15.65
CA LEU A 160 27.18 5.91 -15.34
C LEU A 160 28.27 5.01 -15.93
N THR A 161 29.12 4.43 -15.08
CA THR A 161 29.82 3.19 -15.43
C THR A 161 29.64 2.20 -14.29
N SER A 162 28.89 1.13 -14.58
CA SER A 162 28.68 -0.10 -13.80
C SER A 162 27.38 -0.20 -12.98
N ALA A 163 26.23 -0.24 -13.68
CA ALA A 163 25.02 -0.94 -13.23
C ALA A 163 24.56 -1.85 -14.39
N PRO A 164 24.11 -3.09 -14.15
CA PRO A 164 23.75 -4.02 -15.22
C PRO A 164 22.46 -3.55 -15.91
N GLU A 165 22.46 -3.62 -17.25
CA GLU A 165 21.30 -3.37 -18.11
C GLU A 165 20.14 -4.30 -17.74
N VAL A 166 19.09 -3.74 -17.16
CA VAL A 166 17.74 -4.29 -17.31
C VAL A 166 17.07 -3.46 -18.39
N ALA A 167 16.76 -4.11 -19.50
CA ALA A 167 16.25 -3.51 -20.72
C ALA A 167 14.99 -2.67 -20.47
N THR A 168 15.12 -1.36 -20.67
CA THR A 168 14.02 -0.43 -20.88
C THR A 168 13.48 -0.62 -22.29
N ALA A 169 12.65 -1.63 -22.49
CA ALA A 169 11.94 -1.86 -23.75
C ALA A 169 10.43 -1.80 -23.52
N GLY A 170 9.82 -0.68 -23.92
CA GLY A 170 8.36 -0.55 -24.09
C GLY A 170 7.62 0.00 -22.88
N ILE A 171 7.86 1.27 -22.53
CA ILE A 171 6.91 2.05 -21.71
C ILE A 171 5.70 2.35 -22.60
N GLY A 172 4.78 1.38 -22.69
CA GLY A 172 3.41 1.61 -23.11
C GLY A 172 2.67 2.29 -21.97
N SER A 173 1.91 3.34 -22.31
CA SER A 173 0.80 3.93 -21.56
C SER A 173 0.53 3.28 -20.19
N TYR A 174 0.97 3.94 -19.13
CA TYR A 174 0.68 3.57 -17.75
C TYR A 174 -0.83 3.38 -17.56
N ASP A 175 -1.25 2.16 -17.25
CA ASP A 175 -2.61 1.89 -16.81
C ASP A 175 -2.77 2.53 -15.41
N GLU A 176 -3.70 3.45 -15.30
CA GLU A 176 -3.93 4.29 -14.11
C GLU A 176 -4.53 3.42 -12.99
N GLY A 177 -3.66 2.93 -12.09
CA GLY A 177 -3.93 1.82 -11.17
C GLY A 177 -4.96 2.00 -10.04
N GLU A 178 -5.08 0.97 -9.20
CA GLU A 178 -6.08 0.82 -8.12
C GLU A 178 -6.07 1.91 -7.02
N TYR A 179 -5.09 2.82 -7.03
CA TYR A 179 -5.05 3.99 -6.15
C TYR A 179 -5.88 5.18 -6.65
N THR A 180 -6.48 5.10 -7.85
CA THR A 180 -7.32 6.14 -8.47
C THR A 180 -8.49 6.60 -7.60
N GLY A 181 -9.02 5.72 -6.74
CA GLY A 181 -10.08 6.04 -5.78
C GLY A 181 -9.74 7.17 -4.81
N ARG A 182 -8.45 7.44 -4.60
CA ARG A 182 -7.93 8.40 -3.61
C ARG A 182 -7.82 9.84 -4.15
N GLY A 183 -8.02 10.06 -5.44
CA GLY A 183 -8.04 11.39 -6.05
C GLY A 183 -9.33 12.17 -5.74
N HIS A 184 -9.28 13.50 -5.78
CA HIS A 184 -10.36 14.41 -5.35
C HIS A 184 -11.79 14.01 -5.78
N ALA A 185 -12.04 13.91 -7.09
CA ALA A 185 -13.38 13.60 -7.62
C ALA A 185 -13.77 12.14 -7.37
N ALA A 186 -12.79 11.23 -7.36
CA ALA A 186 -13.01 9.81 -7.12
C ALA A 186 -13.35 9.55 -5.64
N ARG A 187 -12.69 10.25 -4.70
CA ARG A 187 -12.91 10.14 -3.25
C ARG A 187 -14.33 10.59 -2.88
N ALA A 188 -14.77 11.78 -3.29
CA ALA A 188 -16.12 12.26 -2.98
C ALA A 188 -17.21 11.31 -3.50
N LYS A 189 -17.03 10.80 -4.73
CA LYS A 189 -17.92 9.78 -5.31
C LYS A 189 -17.88 8.47 -4.53
N ALA A 190 -16.70 7.99 -4.17
CA ALA A 190 -16.52 6.74 -3.44
C ALA A 190 -17.13 6.80 -2.03
N VAL A 191 -16.95 7.91 -1.31
CA VAL A 191 -17.58 8.17 0.00
C VAL A 191 -19.10 8.05 -0.13
N ARG A 192 -19.71 8.79 -1.06
CA ARG A 192 -21.16 8.76 -1.27
C ARG A 192 -21.65 7.36 -1.65
N ASP A 193 -21.01 6.74 -2.65
CA ASP A 193 -21.43 5.44 -3.17
C ASP A 193 -21.20 4.30 -2.16
N GLY A 194 -20.22 4.46 -1.27
CA GLY A 194 -19.85 3.52 -0.22
C GLY A 194 -20.57 3.74 1.10
N GLY A 195 -21.40 4.77 1.25
CA GLY A 195 -22.17 5.03 2.47
C GLY A 195 -21.42 5.82 3.55
N GLY A 196 -20.36 6.54 3.20
CA GLY A 196 -19.84 7.65 4.00
C GLY A 196 -20.70 8.90 3.85
N ASN A 197 -20.43 9.92 4.67
CA ASN A 197 -21.10 11.21 4.65
C ASN A 197 -20.15 12.36 5.02
N ALA A 198 -20.62 13.60 4.97
CA ALA A 198 -19.80 14.77 5.31
C ALA A 198 -19.22 14.68 6.74
N SER A 199 -19.99 14.15 7.69
CA SER A 199 -19.54 13.95 9.08
C SER A 199 -18.43 12.90 9.20
N SER A 200 -18.46 11.83 8.40
CA SER A 200 -17.37 10.84 8.39
C SER A 200 -16.12 11.40 7.76
N GLU A 201 -16.23 12.18 6.68
CA GLU A 201 -15.07 12.84 6.06
C GLU A 201 -14.48 13.91 6.98
N ALA A 202 -15.33 14.70 7.66
CA ALA A 202 -14.86 15.65 8.67
C ALA A 202 -14.15 14.94 9.84
N ALA A 203 -14.59 13.73 10.21
CA ALA A 203 -13.91 12.91 11.21
C ALA A 203 -12.55 12.41 10.71
N VAL A 204 -12.43 11.98 9.45
CA VAL A 204 -11.15 11.64 8.81
C VAL A 204 -10.22 12.85 8.84
N GLU A 205 -10.66 14.02 8.38
CA GLU A 205 -9.83 15.23 8.35
C GLU A 205 -9.37 15.68 9.75
N ALA A 206 -10.23 15.57 10.75
CA ALA A 206 -9.86 15.85 12.14
C ALA A 206 -8.80 14.87 12.67
N ALA A 207 -8.86 13.60 12.27
CA ALA A 207 -7.87 12.60 12.64
C ALA A 207 -6.51 12.84 11.97
N LEU A 208 -6.51 13.21 10.69
CA LEU A 208 -5.29 13.60 9.97
C LEU A 208 -4.63 14.83 10.60
N ALA A 209 -5.43 15.82 11.00
CA ALA A 209 -4.92 16.99 11.73
C ALA A 209 -4.27 16.58 13.05
N TRP A 210 -4.96 15.77 13.86
CA TRP A 210 -4.41 15.25 15.11
C TRP A 210 -3.10 14.51 14.89
N LEU A 211 -3.03 13.60 13.90
CA LEU A 211 -1.80 12.87 13.57
C LEU A 211 -0.68 13.83 13.16
N ALA A 212 -0.96 14.85 12.36
CA ALA A 212 0.03 15.84 11.93
C ALA A 212 0.61 16.64 13.11
N GLU A 213 -0.23 17.01 14.08
CA GLU A 213 0.18 17.72 15.30
C GLU A 213 1.03 16.86 16.24
N HIS A 214 0.96 15.53 16.11
CA HIS A 214 1.71 14.57 16.92
C HIS A 214 2.98 14.04 16.23
N GLN A 215 3.38 14.62 15.09
CA GLN A 215 4.65 14.29 14.45
C GLN A 215 5.84 14.91 15.21
N ASN A 216 6.87 14.11 15.47
CA ASN A 216 8.13 14.59 16.02
C ASN A 216 8.89 15.49 15.03
N ARG A 217 9.83 16.28 15.56
CA ARG A 217 10.65 17.20 14.75
C ARG A 217 11.48 16.51 13.66
N ASP A 218 11.86 15.26 13.88
CA ASP A 218 12.62 14.46 12.91
C ASP A 218 11.73 13.78 11.86
N GLY A 219 10.40 13.96 11.94
CA GLY A 219 9.42 13.35 11.05
C GLY A 219 8.82 12.04 11.56
N SER A 220 9.35 11.46 12.63
CA SER A 220 8.82 10.21 13.19
C SER A 220 7.55 10.42 14.02
N TRP A 221 6.86 9.32 14.33
CA TRP A 221 5.87 9.24 15.40
C TRP A 221 6.32 8.21 16.43
N HIS A 222 5.68 8.23 17.60
CA HIS A 222 5.91 7.27 18.67
C HIS A 222 4.57 6.89 19.33
N LEU A 223 4.38 5.62 19.72
CA LEU A 223 3.12 5.17 20.33
C LEU A 223 2.93 5.82 21.72
N ASP A 224 4.01 5.96 22.47
CA ASP A 224 4.05 6.89 23.60
C ASP A 224 4.19 8.32 23.10
N HIS A 225 3.04 8.93 22.82
CA HIS A 225 2.92 10.29 22.32
C HIS A 225 3.01 11.35 23.44
N ARG A 226 3.45 11.01 24.67
CA ARG A 226 3.69 12.03 25.70
C ARG A 226 4.92 12.88 25.40
N GLY A 227 5.89 12.30 24.69
CA GLY A 227 7.06 13.01 24.19
C GLY A 227 6.74 13.94 23.02
N GLY A 228 7.78 14.55 22.44
CA GLY A 228 7.66 15.30 21.20
C GLY A 228 6.80 16.57 21.30
N THR A 229 5.95 16.79 20.29
CA THR A 229 5.11 17.99 20.14
C THR A 229 3.91 18.01 21.08
N CYS A 230 3.39 16.84 21.47
CA CYS A 230 2.23 16.72 22.36
C CYS A 230 2.52 17.18 23.80
N GLN A 231 3.77 17.03 24.27
CA GLN A 231 4.19 17.47 25.62
C GLN A 231 3.30 16.93 26.76
N GLY A 232 2.72 15.73 26.59
CA GLY A 232 1.87 15.09 27.58
C GLY A 232 0.45 15.67 27.72
N GLN A 233 -0.01 16.49 26.76
CA GLN A 233 -1.36 17.07 26.78
C GLN A 233 -2.45 16.03 26.49
N CYS A 234 -2.10 14.94 25.81
CA CYS A 234 -2.99 13.81 25.59
C CYS A 234 -2.73 12.66 26.57
N GLY A 235 -3.82 12.05 27.04
CA GLY A 235 -3.78 10.80 27.80
C GLY A 235 -3.78 9.56 26.91
N ASN A 236 -3.57 8.41 27.55
CA ASN A 236 -3.57 7.08 26.94
C ASN A 236 -2.42 6.81 25.93
N PRO A 237 -1.16 7.03 26.32
CA PRO A 237 0.00 6.65 25.51
C PRO A 237 0.07 5.12 25.33
N GLY A 238 0.71 4.70 24.24
CA GLY A 238 1.12 3.30 24.10
C GLY A 238 2.20 2.94 25.11
N SER A 239 2.32 1.64 25.38
CA SER A 239 3.29 1.09 26.35
C SER A 239 4.52 0.43 25.70
N ILE A 240 4.57 0.36 24.37
CA ILE A 240 5.73 -0.18 23.64
C ILE A 240 6.82 0.91 23.57
N GLU A 241 7.97 0.64 24.20
CA GLU A 241 9.08 1.60 24.29
C GLU A 241 9.80 1.82 22.96
N ASP A 242 10.12 0.75 22.22
CA ASP A 242 10.69 0.86 20.87
C ASP A 242 9.58 0.77 19.84
N SER A 243 9.02 1.91 19.47
CA SER A 243 7.83 1.97 18.60
C SER A 243 7.90 2.99 17.47
N TYR A 244 9.07 3.57 17.19
CA TYR A 244 9.17 4.63 16.19
C TYR A 244 8.82 4.14 14.78
N ARG A 245 9.16 2.89 14.43
CA ARG A 245 8.91 2.34 13.09
C ARG A 245 7.43 2.03 12.91
N SER A 246 6.86 1.29 13.85
CA SER A 246 5.43 0.96 13.89
C SER A 246 4.55 2.21 13.95
N ALA A 247 4.82 3.15 14.85
CA ALA A 247 4.03 4.37 14.98
C ALA A 247 4.11 5.26 13.73
N THR A 248 5.31 5.44 13.16
CA THR A 248 5.49 6.26 11.96
C THR A 248 4.74 5.67 10.77
N ALA A 249 4.87 4.37 10.54
CA ALA A 249 4.14 3.70 9.48
C ALA A 249 2.62 3.76 9.70
N LEU A 250 2.17 3.48 10.93
CA LEU A 250 0.74 3.50 11.26
C LEU A 250 0.13 4.91 11.14
N ALA A 251 0.89 5.96 11.45
CA ALA A 251 0.47 7.35 11.26
C ALA A 251 0.45 7.77 9.79
N LEU A 252 1.38 7.27 8.97
CA LEU A 252 1.44 7.56 7.53
C LEU A 252 0.29 6.94 6.75
N LEU A 253 -0.16 5.74 7.13
CA LEU A 253 -1.19 5.02 6.39
C LEU A 253 -2.47 5.86 6.20
N PRO A 254 -3.09 6.48 7.23
CA PRO A 254 -4.24 7.37 7.07
C PRO A 254 -4.02 8.48 6.02
N PHE A 255 -2.88 9.18 6.06
CA PHE A 255 -2.57 10.21 5.07
C PHE A 255 -2.56 9.63 3.65
N LEU A 256 -1.86 8.51 3.43
CA LEU A 256 -1.81 7.85 2.14
C LEU A 256 -3.19 7.36 1.67
N GLY A 257 -4.03 6.89 2.60
CA GLY A 257 -5.40 6.45 2.32
C GLY A 257 -6.28 7.60 1.85
N ALA A 258 -6.14 8.76 2.48
CA ALA A 258 -6.82 10.01 2.13
C ALA A 258 -6.30 10.69 0.85
N GLY A 259 -5.31 10.10 0.17
CA GLY A 259 -4.69 10.66 -1.05
C GLY A 259 -3.62 11.72 -0.78
N GLN A 260 -3.20 11.89 0.48
CA GLN A 260 -2.16 12.84 0.86
C GLN A 260 -0.79 12.22 0.59
N THR A 261 0.02 12.87 -0.25
CA THR A 261 1.37 12.42 -0.59
C THR A 261 2.37 13.51 -0.28
N ARG A 262 3.68 13.26 -0.46
CA ARG A 262 4.68 14.33 -0.36
C ARG A 262 4.55 15.38 -1.48
N PHE A 263 3.78 15.10 -2.54
CA PHE A 263 3.60 15.96 -3.70
C PHE A 263 2.22 16.61 -3.77
N GLU A 264 1.20 15.97 -3.18
CA GLU A 264 -0.21 16.38 -3.28
C GLU A 264 -0.87 16.47 -1.90
N GLY A 265 -1.85 17.37 -1.80
CA GLY A 265 -2.65 17.57 -0.59
C GLY A 265 -2.11 18.59 0.42
N LYS A 266 -2.85 18.80 1.52
CA LYS A 266 -2.51 19.70 2.63
C LYS A 266 -1.32 19.22 3.46
N TYR A 267 -1.13 17.91 3.58
CA TYR A 267 -0.16 17.32 4.51
C TYR A 267 1.19 16.96 3.85
N ARG A 268 1.53 17.54 2.69
CA ARG A 268 2.76 17.22 1.92
C ARG A 268 4.03 17.17 2.76
N SER A 269 4.25 18.20 3.58
CA SER A 269 5.45 18.29 4.42
C SER A 269 5.45 17.25 5.54
N VAL A 270 4.28 16.94 6.11
CA VAL A 270 4.12 15.92 7.16
C VAL A 270 4.41 14.53 6.58
N VAL A 271 3.78 14.20 5.45
CA VAL A 271 3.97 12.92 4.75
C VAL A 271 5.42 12.77 4.29
N GLY A 272 5.99 13.80 3.64
CA GLY A 272 7.37 13.77 3.18
C GLY A 272 8.38 13.52 4.30
N ARG A 273 8.28 14.25 5.42
CA ARG A 273 9.16 14.03 6.58
C ARG A 273 8.96 12.65 7.20
N GLY A 274 7.72 12.16 7.23
CA GLY A 274 7.39 10.84 7.74
C GLY A 274 8.00 9.71 6.92
N LEU A 275 7.88 9.80 5.58
CA LEU A 275 8.50 8.85 4.66
C LEU A 275 10.03 8.90 4.75
N ASP A 276 10.62 10.10 4.79
CA ASP A 276 12.07 10.25 4.97
C ASP A 276 12.54 9.65 6.30
N ALA A 277 11.77 9.81 7.39
CA ALA A 277 12.06 9.18 8.67
C ALA A 277 11.96 7.67 8.58
N LEU A 278 10.90 7.13 7.96
CA LEU A 278 10.70 5.69 7.82
C LEU A 278 11.83 5.06 7.02
N VAL A 279 12.24 5.66 5.89
CA VAL A 279 13.41 5.21 5.10
C VAL A 279 14.68 5.16 5.96
N ARG A 280 14.96 6.21 6.76
CA ARG A 280 16.13 6.25 7.65
C ARG A 280 16.09 5.18 8.75
N MET A 281 14.89 4.79 9.20
CA MET A 281 14.72 3.81 10.27
C MET A 281 14.77 2.36 9.78
N GLY A 282 14.80 2.12 8.47
CA GLY A 282 14.97 0.79 7.91
C GLY A 282 16.37 0.26 8.24
N GLU A 283 16.43 -0.94 8.84
CA GLU A 283 17.69 -1.55 9.26
C GLU A 283 18.03 -2.79 8.46
N LYS A 284 19.33 -3.07 8.32
CA LYS A 284 19.78 -4.36 7.83
C LYS A 284 19.31 -5.45 8.80
N PRO A 285 18.55 -6.45 8.36
CA PRO A 285 18.04 -7.47 9.26
C PRO A 285 19.18 -8.35 9.80
N ARG A 286 18.97 -8.89 11.00
CA ARG A 286 19.90 -9.85 11.62
C ARG A 286 19.92 -11.21 10.90
N GLN A 287 18.80 -11.57 10.28
CA GLN A 287 18.58 -12.83 9.55
C GLN A 287 17.78 -12.52 8.28
N GLY A 288 18.00 -13.27 7.21
CA GLY A 288 17.29 -13.05 5.95
C GLY A 288 17.85 -11.94 5.08
N ALA A 289 17.04 -11.52 4.10
CA ALA A 289 17.38 -10.54 3.08
C ALA A 289 16.60 -9.22 3.27
N GLY A 290 16.93 -8.20 2.49
CA GLY A 290 16.16 -6.95 2.47
C GLY A 290 16.44 -5.99 3.62
N VAL A 291 15.41 -5.26 4.02
CA VAL A 291 15.41 -4.27 5.10
C VAL A 291 14.28 -4.56 6.07
N SER A 292 14.57 -4.55 7.37
CA SER A 292 13.60 -4.78 8.42
C SER A 292 13.19 -3.47 9.09
N TRP A 293 11.89 -3.40 9.38
CA TRP A 293 11.28 -2.37 10.23
C TRP A 293 10.72 -2.96 11.52
N ALA A 294 11.09 -4.20 11.85
CA ALA A 294 10.68 -4.79 13.11
C ALA A 294 11.26 -3.97 14.29
N ASP A 295 10.39 -3.52 15.19
CA ASP A 295 10.72 -2.84 16.45
C ASP A 295 10.11 -3.64 17.64
N GLY A 296 9.74 -2.99 18.74
CA GLY A 296 9.01 -3.62 19.86
C GLY A 296 7.65 -4.22 19.46
N GLY A 297 7.06 -3.77 18.35
CA GLY A 297 5.90 -4.39 17.69
C GLY A 297 6.24 -5.58 16.79
N THR A 298 7.53 -5.90 16.62
CA THR A 298 8.04 -7.07 15.89
C THR A 298 7.58 -7.09 14.41
N MET A 299 7.16 -8.23 13.87
CA MET A 299 6.69 -8.33 12.48
C MET A 299 5.38 -7.57 12.20
N TYR A 300 4.60 -7.17 13.21
CA TYR A 300 3.51 -6.20 12.98
C TYR A 300 4.06 -4.88 12.48
N ALA A 301 5.08 -4.35 13.17
CA ALA A 301 5.74 -3.11 12.79
C ALA A 301 6.29 -3.19 11.37
N HIS A 302 6.93 -4.31 11.03
CA HIS A 302 7.45 -4.52 9.69
C HIS A 302 6.35 -4.59 8.62
N GLY A 303 5.29 -5.36 8.84
CA GLY A 303 4.18 -5.47 7.88
C GLY A 303 3.50 -4.13 7.63
N ILE A 304 3.22 -3.37 8.69
CA ILE A 304 2.62 -2.03 8.61
C ILE A 304 3.54 -1.06 7.85
N ALA A 305 4.85 -1.09 8.13
CA ALA A 305 5.85 -0.28 7.41
C ALA A 305 5.95 -0.68 5.93
N ALA A 306 5.93 -1.96 5.62
CA ALA A 306 5.98 -2.45 4.24
C ALA A 306 4.75 -1.98 3.45
N ILE A 307 3.54 -2.02 4.02
CA ILE A 307 2.34 -1.45 3.40
C ILE A 307 2.54 0.04 3.12
N ALA A 308 2.98 0.81 4.11
CA ALA A 308 3.17 2.26 3.94
C ALA A 308 4.19 2.59 2.83
N MET A 309 5.30 1.85 2.78
CA MET A 309 6.33 2.03 1.76
C MET A 309 5.83 1.63 0.36
N CYS A 310 5.12 0.51 0.24
CA CYS A 310 4.58 0.05 -1.05
C CYS A 310 3.46 0.96 -1.56
N GLU A 311 2.53 1.38 -0.69
CA GLU A 311 1.47 2.33 -1.08
C GLU A 311 2.06 3.68 -1.48
N ALA A 312 2.99 4.23 -0.70
CA ALA A 312 3.62 5.50 -1.04
C ALA A 312 4.36 5.43 -2.38
N TYR A 313 5.09 4.33 -2.64
CA TYR A 313 5.74 4.10 -3.92
C TYR A 313 4.72 3.94 -5.05
N GLY A 314 3.70 3.09 -4.90
CA GLY A 314 2.68 2.86 -5.92
C GLY A 314 1.86 4.11 -6.26
N MET A 315 1.65 5.01 -5.30
CA MET A 315 0.96 6.28 -5.53
C MET A 315 1.82 7.36 -6.21
N THR A 316 3.15 7.32 -6.04
CA THR A 316 4.02 8.45 -6.42
C THR A 316 5.09 8.11 -7.44
N ASN A 317 5.39 6.83 -7.63
CA ASN A 317 6.55 6.33 -8.40
C ASN A 317 7.88 7.00 -8.00
N GLU A 318 8.03 7.39 -6.73
CA GLU A 318 9.25 8.04 -6.27
C GLU A 318 10.43 7.06 -6.25
N SER A 319 11.51 7.41 -6.96
CA SER A 319 12.71 6.56 -7.09
C SER A 319 13.38 6.26 -5.75
N GLN A 320 13.30 7.18 -4.78
CA GLN A 320 13.85 6.98 -3.44
C GLN A 320 13.10 5.92 -2.63
N LEU A 321 11.84 5.64 -2.97
CA LEU A 321 11.01 4.64 -2.28
C LEU A 321 11.07 3.26 -2.93
N ALA A 322 11.38 3.18 -4.23
CA ALA A 322 11.40 1.92 -4.98
C ALA A 322 12.26 0.83 -4.33
N MET A 323 13.53 1.14 -4.05
CA MET A 323 14.47 0.18 -3.45
C MET A 323 14.08 -0.17 -1.99
N PRO A 324 13.83 0.80 -1.09
CA PRO A 324 13.34 0.50 0.25
C PRO A 324 12.04 -0.32 0.29
N ALA A 325 11.09 -0.05 -0.60
CA ALA A 325 9.83 -0.79 -0.66
C ALA A 325 10.06 -2.24 -1.10
N GLN A 326 10.82 -2.48 -2.18
CA GLN A 326 11.18 -3.84 -2.59
C GLN A 326 11.95 -4.57 -1.47
N ALA A 327 12.92 -3.90 -0.85
CA ALA A 327 13.71 -4.50 0.22
C ALA A 327 12.87 -4.84 1.47
N ALA A 328 11.78 -4.12 1.74
CA ALA A 328 10.83 -4.50 2.78
C ALA A 328 10.16 -5.84 2.43
N ILE A 329 9.71 -5.99 1.20
CA ILE A 329 9.07 -7.21 0.70
C ILE A 329 10.04 -8.39 0.68
N ASP A 330 11.30 -8.17 0.31
CA ASP A 330 12.33 -9.20 0.36
C ASP A 330 12.53 -9.75 1.79
N TYR A 331 12.37 -8.90 2.82
CA TYR A 331 12.41 -9.35 4.21
C TYR A 331 11.15 -10.14 4.60
N ILE A 332 9.96 -9.73 4.16
CA ILE A 332 8.72 -10.53 4.32
C ILE A 332 8.90 -11.92 3.71
N VAL A 333 9.34 -11.99 2.46
CA VAL A 333 9.57 -13.25 1.74
C VAL A 333 10.56 -14.13 2.50
N SER A 334 11.72 -13.59 2.89
CA SER A 334 12.75 -14.40 3.58
C SER A 334 12.34 -14.85 4.99
N SER A 335 11.48 -14.08 5.67
CA SER A 335 11.02 -14.37 7.03
C SER A 335 9.82 -15.32 7.11
N GLN A 336 9.21 -15.68 5.98
CA GLN A 336 8.09 -16.63 5.94
C GLN A 336 8.52 -17.99 6.52
N ASN A 337 7.68 -18.57 7.38
CA ASN A 337 7.97 -19.89 7.92
C ASN A 337 7.97 -20.94 6.78
N PRO A 338 9.04 -21.73 6.62
CA PRO A 338 9.13 -22.67 5.50
C PRO A 338 8.21 -23.89 5.64
N ASN A 339 7.71 -24.19 6.84
CA ASN A 339 6.90 -25.38 7.10
C ASN A 339 5.41 -25.10 6.93
N ASP A 340 4.89 -24.06 7.58
CA ASP A 340 3.47 -23.72 7.55
C ASP A 340 3.14 -22.61 6.53
N GLY A 341 4.11 -21.78 6.14
CA GLY A 341 3.92 -20.69 5.18
C GLY A 341 3.35 -19.40 5.77
N GLY A 342 3.18 -19.32 7.08
CA GLY A 342 2.70 -18.12 7.77
C GLY A 342 3.83 -17.25 8.32
N TRP A 343 3.43 -16.16 8.97
CA TRP A 343 4.33 -15.25 9.67
C TRP A 343 3.88 -15.04 11.11
N ARG A 344 4.86 -14.76 11.97
CA ARG A 344 4.62 -14.41 13.36
C ARG A 344 5.67 -13.40 13.83
N TYR A 345 5.92 -13.30 15.14
CA TYR A 345 6.70 -12.22 15.72
C TYR A 345 8.19 -12.24 15.35
N ASN A 346 8.76 -13.42 15.10
CA ASN A 346 10.18 -13.55 14.80
C ASN A 346 10.41 -14.19 13.42
N TYR A 347 11.62 -14.00 12.90
CA TYR A 347 12.07 -14.58 11.64
C TYR A 347 11.77 -16.09 11.57
N GLN A 348 11.01 -16.52 10.55
CA GLN A 348 10.61 -17.90 10.30
C GLN A 348 9.93 -18.62 11.48
N MET A 349 9.33 -17.87 12.42
CA MET A 349 8.51 -18.45 13.47
C MET A 349 7.20 -19.00 12.89
N ALA A 350 6.72 -20.13 13.42
CA ALA A 350 5.44 -20.72 13.04
C ALA A 350 4.31 -19.68 13.09
N GLY A 351 3.53 -19.60 12.02
CA GLY A 351 2.67 -18.47 11.70
C GLY A 351 1.48 -18.29 12.65
N ASP A 352 1.00 -17.05 12.75
CA ASP A 352 -0.32 -16.73 13.28
C ASP A 352 -1.15 -15.95 12.27
N THR A 353 -2.48 -15.98 12.44
CA THR A 353 -3.40 -15.37 11.46
C THR A 353 -3.29 -13.85 11.42
N SER A 354 -3.02 -13.19 12.55
CA SER A 354 -3.02 -11.73 12.61
C SER A 354 -1.78 -11.11 11.95
N VAL A 355 -0.57 -11.61 12.24
CA VAL A 355 0.67 -11.16 11.61
C VAL A 355 0.69 -11.54 10.13
N THR A 356 0.22 -12.74 9.79
CA THR A 356 0.09 -13.17 8.39
C THR A 356 -0.82 -12.24 7.60
N GLY A 357 -1.92 -11.76 8.20
CA GLY A 357 -2.79 -10.77 7.57
C GLY A 357 -2.07 -9.48 7.17
N TRP A 358 -1.25 -8.92 8.06
CA TRP A 358 -0.44 -7.73 7.75
C TRP A 358 0.60 -7.98 6.67
N GLN A 359 1.29 -9.12 6.72
CA GLN A 359 2.28 -9.45 5.68
C GLN A 359 1.62 -9.63 4.32
N LEU A 360 0.47 -10.30 4.26
CA LEU A 360 -0.25 -10.52 3.00
C LEU A 360 -0.80 -9.22 2.42
N MET A 361 -1.31 -8.30 3.25
CA MET A 361 -1.67 -6.96 2.79
C MET A 361 -0.45 -6.18 2.24
N ALA A 362 0.73 -6.34 2.84
CA ALA A 362 1.96 -5.77 2.31
C ALA A 362 2.33 -6.37 0.95
N LEU A 363 2.25 -7.70 0.80
CA LEU A 363 2.48 -8.38 -0.48
C LEU A 363 1.48 -7.94 -1.56
N LYS A 364 0.19 -7.78 -1.22
CA LYS A 364 -0.79 -7.24 -2.17
C LYS A 364 -0.45 -5.80 -2.54
N SER A 365 -0.11 -4.95 -1.57
CA SER A 365 0.31 -3.56 -1.83
C SER A 365 1.54 -3.48 -2.74
N ALA A 366 2.50 -4.39 -2.55
CA ALA A 366 3.68 -4.51 -3.38
C ALA A 366 3.32 -4.89 -4.82
N HIS A 367 2.47 -5.90 -4.99
CA HIS A 367 2.00 -6.32 -6.30
C HIS A 367 1.28 -5.19 -7.04
N LEU A 368 0.43 -4.42 -6.35
CA LEU A 368 -0.24 -3.24 -6.93
C LEU A 368 0.72 -2.11 -7.30
N ALA A 369 1.87 -2.03 -6.63
CA ALA A 369 2.96 -1.11 -6.94
C ALA A 369 3.95 -1.68 -7.97
N ASN A 370 3.64 -2.80 -8.63
CA ASN A 370 4.51 -3.51 -9.58
C ASN A 370 5.87 -3.94 -8.98
N LEU A 371 5.90 -4.17 -7.67
CA LEU A 371 7.05 -4.76 -6.97
C LEU A 371 6.99 -6.29 -7.05
N GLN A 372 8.15 -6.91 -6.91
CA GLN A 372 8.30 -8.35 -7.07
C GLN A 372 7.79 -9.10 -5.83
N VAL A 373 6.79 -9.95 -6.06
CA VAL A 373 6.26 -10.89 -5.07
C VAL A 373 6.38 -12.30 -5.64
N PRO A 374 7.24 -13.16 -5.08
CA PRO A 374 7.39 -14.53 -5.56
C PRO A 374 6.12 -15.35 -5.39
N HIS A 375 5.72 -16.08 -6.44
CA HIS A 375 4.57 -16.98 -6.39
C HIS A 375 4.65 -18.02 -5.25
N SER A 376 5.85 -18.55 -4.99
CA SER A 376 6.07 -19.51 -3.89
C SER A 376 5.73 -18.96 -2.51
N THR A 377 5.86 -17.64 -2.31
CA THR A 377 5.44 -16.98 -1.06
C THR A 377 3.92 -16.94 -0.93
N VAL A 378 3.23 -16.71 -2.04
CA VAL A 378 1.76 -16.71 -2.13
C VAL A 378 1.21 -18.11 -1.84
N GLU A 379 1.81 -19.14 -2.43
CA GLU A 379 1.49 -20.54 -2.12
C GLU A 379 1.71 -20.88 -0.64
N GLY A 380 2.76 -20.34 -0.03
CA GLY A 380 2.99 -20.47 1.41
C GLY A 380 1.86 -19.88 2.23
N ALA A 381 1.42 -18.66 1.90
CA ALA A 381 0.32 -18.03 2.59
C ALA A 381 -1.00 -18.80 2.44
N MET A 382 -1.27 -19.37 1.24
CA MET A 382 -2.42 -20.26 1.02
C MET A 382 -2.36 -21.50 1.93
N ARG A 383 -1.21 -22.19 1.97
CA ARG A 383 -1.02 -23.35 2.85
C ARG A 383 -1.24 -23.02 4.32
N PHE A 384 -0.76 -21.85 4.77
CA PHE A 384 -0.97 -21.43 6.14
C PHE A 384 -2.47 -21.25 6.44
N LEU A 385 -3.22 -20.59 5.55
CA LEU A 385 -4.65 -20.38 5.73
C LEU A 385 -5.44 -21.70 5.73
N ASP A 386 -5.05 -22.67 4.89
CA ASP A 386 -5.60 -24.03 4.93
C ASP A 386 -5.32 -24.71 6.29
N PHE A 387 -4.15 -24.41 6.89
CA PHE A 387 -3.76 -24.99 8.16
C PHE A 387 -4.55 -24.43 9.36
N VAL A 388 -4.99 -23.16 9.30
CA VAL A 388 -5.71 -22.48 10.38
C VAL A 388 -7.22 -22.33 10.17
N GLU A 389 -7.78 -22.76 9.03
CA GLU A 389 -9.23 -22.80 8.83
C GLU A 389 -9.91 -23.76 9.82
N GLN A 390 -11.10 -23.41 10.32
CA GLN A 390 -11.81 -24.16 11.37
C GLN A 390 -12.90 -25.10 10.83
N ASP A 391 -13.18 -25.04 9.53
CA ASP A 391 -14.19 -25.85 8.86
C ASP A 391 -13.73 -26.23 7.45
N ASP A 392 -14.38 -27.21 6.85
CA ASP A 392 -14.01 -27.76 5.53
C ASP A 392 -14.25 -26.78 4.37
N TYR A 393 -14.87 -25.64 4.61
CA TYR A 393 -15.21 -24.65 3.60
C TYR A 393 -14.34 -23.39 3.67
N GLY A 394 -13.53 -23.21 4.72
CA GLY A 394 -12.76 -22.01 4.95
C GLY A 394 -13.60 -20.80 5.38
N SER A 395 -14.70 -21.01 6.12
CA SER A 395 -15.61 -19.93 6.56
C SER A 395 -15.21 -19.25 7.87
N ALA A 396 -14.36 -19.91 8.68
CA ALA A 396 -13.85 -19.41 9.94
C ALA A 396 -12.37 -19.77 10.13
N TYR A 397 -11.63 -18.92 10.86
CA TYR A 397 -10.18 -19.06 11.03
C TYR A 397 -9.78 -18.95 12.49
N ALA A 398 -8.89 -19.86 12.92
CA ALA A 398 -8.25 -19.82 14.22
C ALA A 398 -7.12 -18.79 14.25
N TYR A 399 -6.60 -18.49 15.45
CA TYR A 399 -5.42 -17.64 15.59
C TYR A 399 -4.12 -18.40 15.27
N MET A 400 -4.05 -19.65 15.72
CA MET A 400 -2.96 -20.60 15.51
C MET A 400 -3.57 -21.98 15.21
N PRO A 401 -2.82 -22.92 14.62
CA PRO A 401 -3.31 -24.26 14.30
C PRO A 401 -3.88 -25.03 15.50
N GLU A 402 -3.29 -24.86 16.69
CA GLU A 402 -3.78 -25.51 17.93
C GLU A 402 -5.16 -24.99 18.35
N GLY A 403 -5.55 -23.82 17.87
CA GLY A 403 -6.86 -23.21 18.08
C GLY A 403 -7.93 -23.64 17.08
N LYS A 404 -7.63 -24.53 16.13
CA LYS A 404 -8.57 -24.96 15.07
C LYS A 404 -9.90 -25.46 15.63
N ASN A 405 -9.84 -26.24 16.72
CA ASN A 405 -11.02 -26.75 17.43
C ASN A 405 -11.59 -25.78 18.49
N GLY A 406 -11.12 -24.54 18.53
CA GLY A 406 -11.58 -23.50 19.46
C GLY A 406 -12.87 -22.82 19.02
N GLY A 407 -13.40 -21.97 19.89
CA GLY A 407 -14.57 -21.14 19.58
C GLY A 407 -14.31 -20.14 18.45
N TYR A 408 -15.38 -19.71 17.80
CA TYR A 408 -15.33 -18.75 16.69
C TYR A 408 -14.69 -17.42 17.09
N ARG A 409 -13.83 -16.90 16.22
CA ARG A 409 -13.09 -15.64 16.42
C ARG A 409 -13.40 -14.69 15.26
N PRO A 410 -14.30 -13.70 15.44
CA PRO A 410 -14.66 -12.75 14.37
C PRO A 410 -13.45 -12.00 13.80
N GLY A 411 -12.51 -11.58 14.66
CA GLY A 411 -11.27 -10.92 14.24
C GLY A 411 -10.43 -11.78 13.30
N MET A 412 -10.08 -12.99 13.73
CA MET A 412 -9.24 -13.89 12.92
C MET A 412 -9.96 -14.37 11.66
N SER A 413 -11.27 -14.60 11.74
CA SER A 413 -12.07 -14.97 10.57
C SER A 413 -12.15 -13.84 9.57
N SER A 414 -12.26 -12.59 10.01
CA SER A 414 -12.21 -11.41 9.12
C SER A 414 -10.86 -11.32 8.38
N VAL A 415 -9.76 -11.52 9.12
CA VAL A 415 -8.40 -11.53 8.54
C VAL A 415 -8.25 -12.66 7.52
N GLY A 416 -8.58 -13.89 7.90
CA GLY A 416 -8.44 -15.07 7.03
C GLY A 416 -9.27 -14.96 5.75
N LEU A 417 -10.55 -14.57 5.86
CA LEU A 417 -11.44 -14.40 4.71
C LEU A 417 -10.96 -13.27 3.79
N LEU A 418 -10.51 -12.14 4.34
CA LEU A 418 -9.95 -11.04 3.54
C LEU A 418 -8.68 -11.51 2.80
N CYS A 419 -7.81 -12.26 3.48
CA CYS A 419 -6.64 -12.86 2.85
C CYS A 419 -7.01 -13.81 1.71
N ARG A 420 -8.01 -14.68 1.90
CA ARG A 420 -8.51 -15.56 0.83
C ARG A 420 -8.98 -14.76 -0.39
N MET A 421 -9.69 -13.66 -0.19
CA MET A 421 -10.13 -12.79 -1.29
C MET A 421 -8.94 -12.15 -2.01
N TYR A 422 -7.91 -11.68 -1.30
CA TYR A 422 -6.67 -11.19 -1.91
C TYR A 422 -5.88 -12.27 -2.65
N LEU A 423 -6.02 -13.54 -2.25
CA LEU A 423 -5.43 -14.71 -2.89
C LEU A 423 -6.30 -15.29 -4.02
N GLY A 424 -7.33 -14.58 -4.47
CA GLY A 424 -8.14 -14.96 -5.63
C GLY A 424 -9.35 -15.84 -5.34
N TRP A 425 -9.72 -16.08 -4.07
CA TRP A 425 -10.96 -16.80 -3.79
C TRP A 425 -12.17 -16.05 -4.36
N LYS A 426 -13.05 -16.81 -5.03
CA LYS A 426 -14.28 -16.26 -5.58
C LYS A 426 -15.26 -15.89 -4.48
N LYS A 427 -15.98 -14.79 -4.69
CA LYS A 427 -16.96 -14.25 -3.74
C LYS A 427 -18.10 -15.22 -3.47
N ASP A 428 -18.52 -15.95 -4.51
CA ASP A 428 -19.59 -16.95 -4.45
C ASP A 428 -19.12 -18.31 -3.94
N SER A 429 -17.85 -18.45 -3.54
CA SER A 429 -17.40 -19.66 -2.83
C SER A 429 -18.14 -19.79 -1.51
N GLN A 430 -18.40 -21.04 -1.12
CA GLN A 430 -19.15 -21.35 0.08
C GLN A 430 -18.49 -20.78 1.35
N GLY A 431 -17.16 -20.87 1.45
CA GLY A 431 -16.39 -20.31 2.56
C GLY A 431 -16.55 -18.79 2.70
N ILE A 432 -16.39 -18.05 1.60
CA ILE A 432 -16.54 -16.59 1.61
C ILE A 432 -17.98 -16.21 1.96
N THR A 433 -18.98 -16.81 1.30
CA THR A 433 -20.39 -16.48 1.53
C THR A 433 -20.80 -16.70 2.99
N GLN A 434 -20.53 -17.90 3.54
CA GLN A 434 -20.89 -18.22 4.92
C GLN A 434 -20.11 -17.39 5.95
N GLY A 435 -18.81 -17.18 5.71
CA GLY A 435 -17.96 -16.39 6.59
C GLY A 435 -18.41 -14.92 6.65
N VAL A 436 -18.70 -14.32 5.50
CA VAL A 436 -19.19 -12.94 5.39
C VAL A 436 -20.55 -12.77 6.05
N GLU A 437 -21.50 -13.67 5.80
CA GLU A 437 -22.81 -13.63 6.48
C GLU A 437 -22.66 -13.68 8.00
N ARG A 438 -21.76 -14.55 8.50
CA ARG A 438 -21.49 -14.66 9.93
C ARG A 438 -20.88 -13.39 10.50
N ILE A 439 -19.93 -12.76 9.80
CA ILE A 439 -19.31 -11.49 10.21
C ILE A 439 -20.31 -10.33 10.19
N ALA A 440 -21.17 -10.26 9.17
CA ALA A 440 -22.23 -9.25 9.08
C ALA A 440 -23.21 -9.36 10.26
N ASN A 441 -23.56 -10.58 10.65
CA ASN A 441 -24.44 -10.86 11.79
C ASN A 441 -23.80 -10.51 13.15
N VAL A 442 -22.48 -10.64 13.30
CA VAL A 442 -21.76 -10.19 14.52
C VAL A 442 -21.90 -8.67 14.69
N GLY A 443 -21.84 -7.90 13.60
CA GLY A 443 -21.89 -6.45 13.63
C GLY A 443 -20.57 -5.80 14.09
N PRO A 444 -20.43 -4.48 13.99
CA PRO A 444 -19.23 -3.79 14.43
C PRO A 444 -19.07 -3.84 15.95
N SER A 445 -17.82 -3.82 16.41
CA SER A 445 -17.46 -3.79 17.84
C SER A 445 -17.29 -2.37 18.35
N ALA A 446 -17.73 -2.12 19.59
CA ALA A 446 -17.52 -0.84 20.27
C ALA A 446 -16.05 -0.62 20.70
N SER A 447 -15.30 -1.69 20.94
CA SER A 447 -13.96 -1.64 21.54
C SER A 447 -12.87 -2.34 20.72
N ASP A 448 -13.23 -3.18 19.75
CA ASP A 448 -12.26 -3.93 18.94
C ASP A 448 -12.07 -3.28 17.58
N TYR A 449 -11.21 -2.25 17.54
CA TYR A 449 -10.91 -1.51 16.30
C TYR A 449 -10.12 -2.35 15.32
N TYR A 450 -9.34 -3.33 15.81
CA TYR A 450 -8.62 -4.28 14.95
C TYR A 450 -9.61 -5.13 14.16
N TYR A 451 -10.59 -5.72 14.85
CA TYR A 451 -11.68 -6.45 14.19
C TYR A 451 -12.44 -5.56 13.21
N ASN A 452 -12.84 -4.34 13.63
CA ASN A 452 -13.60 -3.43 12.77
C ASN A 452 -12.85 -3.10 11.48
N TYR A 453 -11.55 -2.85 11.56
CA TYR A 453 -10.71 -2.53 10.39
C TYR A 453 -10.72 -3.67 9.36
N TYR A 454 -10.53 -4.92 9.78
CA TYR A 454 -10.55 -6.07 8.87
C TYR A 454 -11.97 -6.43 8.40
N ALA A 455 -12.96 -6.35 9.29
CA ALA A 455 -14.35 -6.67 8.96
C ALA A 455 -14.95 -5.65 7.98
N ALA A 456 -14.62 -4.36 8.14
CA ALA A 456 -15.04 -3.31 7.21
C ALA A 456 -14.50 -3.58 5.81
N GLN A 457 -13.20 -3.89 5.68
CA GLN A 457 -12.60 -4.25 4.40
C GLN A 457 -13.24 -5.50 3.81
N LEU A 458 -13.37 -6.59 4.59
CA LEU A 458 -14.00 -7.82 4.12
C LEU A 458 -15.40 -7.58 3.56
N LEU A 459 -16.26 -6.92 4.32
CA LEU A 459 -17.65 -6.66 3.91
C LEU A 459 -17.72 -5.68 2.76
N PHE A 460 -16.89 -4.63 2.75
CA PHE A 460 -16.81 -3.69 1.64
C PHE A 460 -16.39 -4.40 0.36
N GLN A 461 -15.34 -5.22 0.42
CA GLN A 461 -14.83 -5.98 -0.71
C GLN A 461 -15.85 -6.98 -1.22
N TYR A 462 -16.56 -7.69 -0.33
CA TYR A 462 -17.57 -8.68 -0.70
C TYR A 462 -18.78 -8.02 -1.40
N THR A 463 -19.31 -6.97 -0.78
CA THR A 463 -20.53 -6.29 -1.26
C THR A 463 -20.27 -5.22 -2.32
N ASN A 464 -18.99 -4.90 -2.56
CA ASN A 464 -18.55 -3.71 -3.26
C ASN A 464 -19.14 -2.41 -2.64
N GLY A 465 -19.27 -2.36 -1.32
CA GLY A 465 -19.83 -1.21 -0.60
C GLY A 465 -21.30 -0.92 -0.91
N ARG A 466 -22.10 -1.93 -1.28
CA ARG A 466 -23.52 -1.74 -1.64
C ARG A 466 -24.44 -2.77 -0.96
N GLY A 467 -25.74 -2.51 -1.05
CA GLY A 467 -26.77 -3.42 -0.56
C GLY A 467 -27.01 -3.37 0.95
N PRO A 468 -28.04 -4.08 1.43
CA PRO A 468 -28.51 -3.97 2.81
C PRO A 468 -27.48 -4.47 3.83
N MET A 469 -26.74 -5.53 3.53
CA MET A 469 -25.70 -6.08 4.41
C MET A 469 -24.64 -5.04 4.75
N TRP A 470 -24.07 -4.40 3.73
CA TRP A 470 -23.07 -3.35 3.92
C TRP A 470 -23.65 -2.15 4.64
N ARG A 471 -24.81 -1.65 4.16
CA ARG A 471 -25.44 -0.46 4.72
C ARG A 471 -25.67 -0.58 6.23
N GLN A 472 -26.32 -1.68 6.67
CA GLN A 472 -26.64 -1.91 8.09
C GLN A 472 -25.39 -2.08 8.96
N TRP A 473 -24.31 -2.63 8.42
CA TRP A 473 -23.06 -2.81 9.17
C TRP A 473 -22.26 -1.51 9.22
N ASN A 474 -22.08 -0.86 8.08
CA ASN A 474 -21.28 0.36 7.92
C ASN A 474 -21.89 1.57 8.63
N GLU A 475 -23.21 1.80 8.55
CA GLU A 475 -23.86 2.93 9.22
C GLU A 475 -23.63 2.87 10.73
N ARG A 476 -23.81 1.70 11.34
CA ARG A 476 -23.54 1.49 12.77
C ARG A 476 -22.09 1.79 13.13
N LEU A 477 -21.13 1.34 12.32
CA LEU A 477 -19.71 1.57 12.57
C LEU A 477 -19.34 3.04 12.38
N ARG A 478 -19.72 3.64 11.25
CA ARG A 478 -19.47 5.04 10.90
C ARG A 478 -19.98 5.97 11.98
N ASP A 479 -21.24 5.79 12.38
CA ASP A 479 -21.89 6.67 13.36
C ASP A 479 -21.29 6.48 14.75
N GLN A 480 -20.89 5.26 15.11
CA GLN A 480 -20.13 5.00 16.33
C GLN A 480 -18.80 5.74 16.34
N LEU A 481 -18.00 5.66 15.26
CA LEU A 481 -16.71 6.36 15.17
C LEU A 481 -16.88 7.87 15.21
N ILE A 482 -17.84 8.44 14.46
CA ILE A 482 -18.12 9.89 14.49
C ILE A 482 -18.48 10.36 15.91
N LYS A 483 -19.36 9.61 16.58
CA LYS A 483 -19.86 9.93 17.94
C LYS A 483 -18.77 9.82 19.00
N THR A 484 -17.85 8.88 18.87
CA THR A 484 -16.82 8.60 19.88
C THR A 484 -15.51 9.34 19.67
N GLN A 485 -15.36 10.03 18.53
CA GLN A 485 -14.19 10.86 18.30
C GLN A 485 -14.17 12.05 19.26
N GLU A 486 -13.01 12.31 19.84
CA GLU A 486 -12.79 13.46 20.70
C GLU A 486 -12.99 14.77 19.91
N LYS A 487 -13.69 15.75 20.50
CA LYS A 487 -14.06 17.01 19.81
C LYS A 487 -13.36 18.25 20.35
N GLU A 488 -12.64 18.13 21.47
CA GLU A 488 -12.11 19.28 22.21
C GLU A 488 -10.60 19.17 22.52
N GLY A 489 -9.99 20.34 22.68
CA GLY A 489 -8.60 20.49 23.11
C GLY A 489 -7.60 19.74 22.24
N HIS A 490 -6.48 19.33 22.85
CA HIS A 490 -5.40 18.60 22.18
C HIS A 490 -5.81 17.17 21.76
N LEU A 491 -6.95 16.68 22.25
CA LEU A 491 -7.49 15.37 21.90
C LEU A 491 -8.34 15.39 20.63
N LYS A 492 -8.81 16.57 20.19
CA LYS A 492 -9.72 16.73 19.06
C LYS A 492 -9.24 15.94 17.84
N GLY A 493 -10.11 15.11 17.28
CA GLY A 493 -9.81 14.28 16.12
C GLY A 493 -9.32 12.86 16.44
N SER A 494 -8.93 12.59 17.68
CA SER A 494 -8.42 11.28 18.09
C SER A 494 -9.51 10.33 18.61
N TRP A 495 -9.16 9.05 18.69
CA TRP A 495 -9.94 8.01 19.36
C TRP A 495 -9.09 7.26 20.40
N PHE A 496 -9.75 6.80 21.45
CA PHE A 496 -9.19 5.81 22.36
C PHE A 496 -10.31 4.95 22.95
N VAL A 497 -10.08 3.64 23.04
CA VAL A 497 -11.04 2.70 23.65
C VAL A 497 -10.36 1.90 24.76
N ASN A 498 -10.96 1.91 25.95
CA ASN A 498 -10.48 1.12 27.07
C ASN A 498 -10.70 -0.37 26.81
N ASN A 499 -9.74 -1.22 27.21
CA ASN A 499 -9.79 -2.68 27.04
C ASN A 499 -10.02 -3.14 25.59
N GLY A 500 -9.71 -2.30 24.59
CA GLY A 500 -9.74 -2.68 23.19
C GLY A 500 -8.52 -3.53 22.80
N HIS A 501 -8.63 -4.23 21.68
CA HIS A 501 -7.54 -5.06 21.15
C HIS A 501 -6.27 -4.21 20.97
N ASP A 502 -5.22 -4.55 21.73
CA ASP A 502 -3.94 -3.83 21.80
C ASP A 502 -4.04 -2.31 22.06
N SER A 503 -5.18 -1.81 22.57
CA SER A 503 -5.36 -0.38 22.81
C SER A 503 -4.42 0.18 23.87
N GLU A 504 -4.04 -0.60 24.88
CA GLU A 504 -3.04 -0.19 25.89
C GLU A 504 -1.59 -0.27 25.37
N LYS A 505 -1.33 -1.18 24.43
CA LYS A 505 0.01 -1.33 23.83
C LYS A 505 0.25 -0.26 22.76
N GLY A 506 -0.70 -0.13 21.84
CA GLY A 506 -0.70 0.85 20.76
C GLY A 506 -1.05 2.27 21.19
N GLY A 507 -1.83 2.43 22.26
CA GLY A 507 -2.30 3.71 22.75
C GLY A 507 -3.26 4.43 21.80
N ARG A 508 -3.50 5.70 22.09
CA ARG A 508 -4.37 6.60 21.31
C ARG A 508 -3.95 6.73 19.86
N LEU A 509 -2.65 6.72 19.54
CA LEU A 509 -2.18 6.79 18.15
C LEU A 509 -2.70 5.60 17.34
N TYR A 510 -2.58 4.39 17.90
CA TYR A 510 -3.07 3.17 17.26
C TYR A 510 -4.58 3.19 17.04
N CYS A 511 -5.36 3.51 18.08
CA CYS A 511 -6.81 3.62 17.96
C CYS A 511 -7.21 4.67 16.92
N THR A 512 -6.51 5.80 16.88
CA THR A 512 -6.80 6.90 15.95
C THR A 512 -6.51 6.51 14.51
N ALA A 513 -5.35 5.90 14.25
CA ALA A 513 -5.00 5.45 12.92
C ALA A 513 -5.95 4.36 12.40
N LEU A 514 -6.29 3.35 13.21
CA LEU A 514 -7.26 2.32 12.81
C LEU A 514 -8.65 2.89 12.60
N GLY A 515 -9.11 3.80 13.48
CA GLY A 515 -10.41 4.46 13.33
C GLY A 515 -10.49 5.27 12.02
N CYS A 516 -9.43 6.02 11.72
CA CYS A 516 -9.31 6.78 10.47
C CYS A 516 -9.33 5.87 9.24
N MET A 517 -8.44 4.88 9.18
CA MET A 517 -8.37 3.94 8.05
C MET A 517 -9.66 3.14 7.85
N THR A 518 -10.42 2.90 8.92
CA THR A 518 -11.73 2.24 8.85
C THR A 518 -12.77 3.12 8.15
N LEU A 519 -12.74 4.44 8.37
CA LEU A 519 -13.60 5.40 7.67
C LEU A 519 -13.14 5.65 6.22
N GLU A 520 -11.87 5.40 5.91
CA GLU A 520 -11.30 5.52 4.56
C GLU A 520 -11.64 4.34 3.63
N VAL A 521 -12.27 3.28 4.15
CA VAL A 521 -12.51 2.02 3.42
C VAL A 521 -13.16 2.20 2.05
N TYR A 522 -13.94 3.26 1.87
CA TYR A 522 -14.67 3.55 0.64
C TYR A 522 -13.77 3.81 -0.58
N TYR A 523 -12.60 4.42 -0.36
CA TYR A 523 -11.69 4.88 -1.41
C TYR A 523 -10.27 4.35 -1.28
N ARG A 524 -9.87 3.92 -0.08
CA ARG A 524 -8.52 3.41 0.19
C ARG A 524 -8.22 2.13 -0.58
N HIS A 525 -9.20 1.23 -0.62
CA HIS A 525 -9.11 -0.07 -1.29
C HIS A 525 -10.26 -0.14 -2.30
N MET A 526 -9.95 0.15 -3.57
CA MET A 526 -10.93 -0.06 -4.64
C MET A 526 -11.47 -1.51 -4.56
N PRO A 527 -12.76 -1.75 -4.83
CA PRO A 527 -13.28 -3.10 -4.71
C PRO A 527 -12.54 -4.03 -5.67
N ILE A 528 -11.95 -5.10 -5.12
CA ILE A 528 -11.14 -6.12 -5.82
C ILE A 528 -11.90 -6.67 -7.04
N TYR A 529 -13.23 -6.64 -7.00
CA TYR A 529 -14.09 -7.21 -8.05
C TYR A 529 -14.91 -6.18 -8.83
N ARG A 530 -14.57 -4.89 -8.76
CA ARG A 530 -15.20 -3.83 -9.61
C ARG A 530 -14.32 -3.37 -10.78
N THR A 531 -13.10 -3.85 -10.83
CA THR A 531 -12.09 -3.55 -11.85
C THR A 531 -11.43 -4.88 -12.21
N ASP A 532 -10.71 -4.95 -13.33
CA ASP A 532 -9.95 -6.13 -13.80
C ASP A 532 -8.86 -6.61 -12.82
N ALA A 533 -8.87 -6.12 -11.58
CA ALA A 533 -8.12 -6.56 -10.41
C ALA A 533 -8.43 -8.00 -9.95
N VAL A 534 -9.48 -8.63 -10.48
CA VAL A 534 -9.70 -10.09 -10.38
C VAL A 534 -8.86 -10.85 -11.42
N GLU A 535 -8.38 -10.19 -12.48
CA GLU A 535 -7.51 -10.80 -13.50
C GLU A 535 -6.02 -10.68 -13.17
N MET A 536 -5.62 -9.72 -12.32
CA MET A 536 -4.26 -9.70 -11.74
C MET A 536 -4.22 -10.59 -10.49
N GLU A 537 -4.40 -11.89 -10.72
CA GLU A 537 -3.90 -12.91 -9.80
C GLU A 537 -2.39 -12.68 -9.60
N PHE A 538 -1.86 -13.11 -8.45
CA PHE A 538 -0.40 -13.17 -8.32
C PHE A 538 0.13 -13.97 -9.52
N PRO A 539 1.16 -13.48 -10.24
CA PRO A 539 1.64 -14.16 -11.44
C PRO A 539 2.04 -15.60 -11.10
N GLU A 540 1.57 -16.55 -11.91
CA GLU A 540 1.87 -18.00 -11.80
C GLU A 540 3.38 -18.31 -11.85
#